data_AF-A0A525VRX1-F1
#
_entry.id   AF-A0A525VRX1-F1
#
_cell.length_a   1.000
_cell.length_b   1.000
_cell.length_c   1.000
_cell.angle_alpha   90.00
_cell.angle_beta   90.00
_cell.angle_gamma   90.00
#
_symmetry.space_group_name_H-M   'P 1'
#
loop_
_entity.id
_entity.type
_entity.pdbx_description
1 polymer ?
#
loop_
_entity_poly.entity_id
_entity_poly.type
_entity_poly.pdbx_seq_one_letter_code
_entity_poly.pdbx_strand_id
1 'polypeptide(L)'
;MKRLIISIIAIFALFQILGLVWSSKGQSPSATFTRLLDPPQYRLTNPYENGYYYLLGFTADVSLDPAKVGHEMWLETTVGQGTQEFNYEKPGRSELQIHIPIEQILPSWSSKNPVREFRTMHAWLQTVTSHDHILLARYERWLMMPFEDMGFGHRGTPRFMDIFAAHRLYVADGFSHDTSLGMQRLKMDMQMWRNVLRDATTIATKVMAQVVITDDLRLLSTLLSLPIVDKTVLAMTPNIAPPLTAAELSFRWSLQHQFTLGVHDDRPAESLTTSEQWLTSAGHLPAQAFRQIAHPPGRSFLGSILQTRETWEMYAAYYDAMIRAGETGQSTLPTVHEITGTASHTTVGNLISLNSFEPDWAPFYHQLRETDARLRLASLQIILRRPSPQTTVPNRLAQVGSSYYDPFSGLPMLWSPTQQKIYSVGKDRYDDGGEGSFDISVPAIISPAPGPKESQTTTSTKRTNRH
;
A
#
# COMPACT_ATOMS: atom_id res chain seq x y z
N MET A 1 47.97 -47.70 -1.90
CA MET A 1 46.52 -47.96 -1.79
C MET A 1 45.70 -46.75 -1.31
N LYS A 2 45.97 -46.14 -0.13
CA LYS A 2 45.22 -44.95 0.36
C LYS A 2 45.12 -43.77 -0.63
N ARG A 3 46.22 -43.39 -1.29
CA ARG A 3 46.23 -42.28 -2.26
C ARG A 3 45.41 -42.58 -3.52
N LEU A 4 45.34 -43.84 -3.94
CA LEU A 4 44.57 -44.27 -5.11
C LEU A 4 43.06 -44.25 -4.81
N ILE A 5 42.67 -44.67 -3.60
CA ILE A 5 41.29 -44.62 -3.13
C ILE A 5 40.83 -43.15 -3.00
N ILE A 6 41.68 -42.27 -2.46
CA ILE A 6 41.37 -40.83 -2.35
C ILE A 6 41.21 -40.19 -3.73
N SER A 7 42.08 -40.51 -4.70
CA SER A 7 41.94 -40.02 -6.08
C SER A 7 40.67 -40.54 -6.77
N ILE A 8 40.29 -41.80 -6.56
CA ILE A 8 39.06 -42.37 -7.14
C ILE A 8 37.82 -41.70 -6.54
N ILE A 9 37.81 -41.46 -5.22
CA ILE A 9 36.72 -40.74 -4.55
C ILE A 9 36.64 -39.29 -5.04
N ALA A 10 37.77 -38.62 -5.22
CA ALA A 10 37.80 -37.25 -5.74
C ALA A 10 37.32 -37.16 -7.20
N ILE A 11 37.70 -38.12 -8.05
CA ILE A 11 37.23 -38.21 -9.44
C ILE A 11 35.73 -38.52 -9.48
N PHE A 12 35.25 -39.44 -8.64
CA PHE A 12 33.83 -39.77 -8.57
C PHE A 12 32.99 -38.58 -8.08
N ALA A 13 33.47 -37.84 -7.07
CA ALA A 13 32.84 -36.60 -6.62
C ALA A 13 32.83 -35.54 -7.74
N LEU A 14 33.92 -35.40 -8.48
CA LEU A 14 34.01 -34.48 -9.61
C LEU A 14 33.04 -34.85 -10.74
N PHE A 15 32.87 -36.15 -11.05
CA PHE A 15 31.91 -36.64 -12.03
C PHE A 15 30.46 -36.45 -11.60
N GLN A 16 30.14 -36.60 -10.30
CA GLN A 16 28.81 -36.31 -9.78
C GLN A 16 28.48 -34.81 -9.89
N ILE A 17 29.45 -33.94 -9.57
CA ILE A 17 29.31 -32.48 -9.71
C ILE A 17 29.17 -32.08 -11.18
N LEU A 18 29.98 -32.63 -12.09
CA LEU A 18 29.90 -32.39 -13.54
C LEU A 18 28.59 -32.94 -14.15
N GLY A 19 28.10 -34.09 -13.67
CA GLY A 19 26.83 -34.68 -14.08
C GLY A 19 25.61 -33.84 -13.70
N LEU A 20 25.63 -33.21 -12.52
CA LEU A 20 24.59 -32.26 -12.07
C LEU A 20 24.56 -30.99 -12.94
N VAL A 21 25.73 -30.49 -13.37
CA VAL A 21 25.84 -29.32 -14.27
C VAL A 21 25.36 -29.63 -15.69
N TRP A 22 25.50 -30.88 -16.16
CA TRP A 22 25.07 -31.27 -17.51
C TRP A 22 23.58 -31.65 -17.57
N SER A 23 23.00 -32.23 -16.52
CA SER A 23 21.59 -32.62 -16.48
C SER A 23 20.61 -31.44 -16.50
N SER A 24 21.03 -30.25 -16.06
CA SER A 24 20.17 -29.05 -16.02
C SER A 24 20.13 -28.26 -17.33
N LYS A 25 21.00 -28.58 -18.31
CA LYS A 25 21.11 -27.84 -19.58
C LYS A 25 20.07 -28.21 -20.65
N GLY A 26 19.17 -29.17 -20.40
CA GLY A 26 18.30 -29.75 -21.45
C GLY A 26 16.78 -29.59 -21.31
N GLN A 27 16.25 -29.17 -20.16
CA GLN A 27 14.79 -29.03 -19.99
C GLN A 27 14.34 -27.62 -20.39
N SER A 28 13.10 -27.42 -20.86
CA SER A 28 12.53 -26.07 -21.08
C SER A 28 11.99 -25.49 -19.77
N PRO A 29 12.05 -24.17 -19.51
CA PRO A 29 11.56 -23.58 -18.26
C PRO A 29 10.11 -23.96 -18.01
N SER A 30 9.71 -24.09 -16.74
CA SER A 30 8.32 -24.39 -16.44
C SER A 30 7.39 -23.28 -16.97
N ALA A 31 6.15 -23.63 -17.29
CA ALA A 31 5.16 -22.64 -17.70
C ALA A 31 4.93 -21.57 -16.62
N THR A 32 5.02 -21.95 -15.34
CA THR A 32 4.94 -21.03 -14.20
C THR A 32 6.08 -20.03 -14.22
N PHE A 33 7.32 -20.50 -14.39
CA PHE A 33 8.50 -19.64 -14.48
C PHE A 33 8.35 -18.61 -15.60
N THR A 34 8.04 -19.06 -16.83
CA THR A 34 7.89 -18.16 -17.98
C THR A 34 6.78 -17.13 -17.74
N ARG A 35 5.62 -17.55 -17.24
CA ARG A 35 4.48 -16.66 -16.96
C ARG A 35 4.79 -15.61 -15.89
N LEU A 36 5.67 -15.90 -14.93
CA LEU A 36 6.05 -14.93 -13.90
C LEU A 36 6.98 -13.84 -14.43
N LEU A 37 7.67 -14.09 -15.55
CA LEU A 37 8.55 -13.11 -16.22
C LEU A 37 7.81 -12.30 -17.28
N ASP A 38 6.60 -12.71 -17.68
CA ASP A 38 5.82 -11.98 -18.67
C ASP A 38 5.41 -10.61 -18.12
N PRO A 39 5.71 -9.50 -18.83
CA PRO A 39 5.35 -8.18 -18.38
C PRO A 39 3.82 -7.96 -18.43
N PRO A 40 3.31 -6.99 -17.66
CA PRO A 40 1.92 -6.57 -17.74
C PRO A 40 1.53 -6.16 -19.17
N GLN A 41 0.28 -6.43 -19.54
CA GLN A 41 -0.29 -5.90 -20.77
C GLN A 41 -0.69 -4.44 -20.56
N TYR A 42 0.14 -3.52 -21.06
CA TYR A 42 -0.13 -2.09 -21.01
C TYR A 42 -1.19 -1.70 -22.04
N ARG A 43 -2.17 -0.89 -21.61
CA ARG A 43 -3.28 -0.42 -22.46
C ARG A 43 -2.97 0.98 -23.01
N LEU A 44 -2.19 1.78 -22.28
CA LEU A 44 -1.79 3.12 -22.70
C LEU A 44 -0.63 3.03 -23.69
N THR A 45 -0.89 3.44 -24.94
CA THR A 45 0.12 3.47 -26.00
C THR A 45 0.85 4.80 -26.09
N ASN A 46 0.18 5.90 -25.73
CA ASN A 46 0.79 7.23 -25.68
C ASN A 46 1.43 7.47 -24.30
N PRO A 47 2.77 7.54 -24.19
CA PRO A 47 3.45 7.76 -22.91
C PRO A 47 3.08 9.12 -22.29
N TYR A 48 2.76 10.14 -23.08
CA TYR A 48 2.46 11.47 -22.55
C TYR A 48 1.09 11.57 -21.86
N GLU A 49 0.24 10.56 -22.02
CA GLU A 49 -1.05 10.46 -21.32
C GLU A 49 -0.95 9.64 -20.03
N ASN A 50 0.12 8.87 -19.83
CA ASN A 50 0.25 8.01 -18.67
C ASN A 50 0.74 8.80 -17.44
N GLY A 51 -0.08 8.80 -16.39
CA GLY A 51 0.22 9.41 -15.10
C GLY A 51 1.48 8.86 -14.44
N TYR A 52 1.93 7.64 -14.74
CA TYR A 52 3.20 7.12 -14.23
C TYR A 52 4.41 7.95 -14.68
N TYR A 53 4.54 8.19 -15.99
CA TYR A 53 5.62 9.04 -16.52
C TYR A 53 5.49 10.47 -16.03
N TYR A 54 4.26 10.97 -15.91
CA TYR A 54 4.01 12.29 -15.33
C TYR A 54 4.56 12.42 -13.90
N LEU A 55 4.41 11.38 -13.05
CA LEU A 55 4.97 11.38 -11.70
C LEU A 55 6.50 11.32 -11.68
N LEU A 56 7.13 10.63 -12.64
CA LEU A 56 8.59 10.61 -12.74
C LEU A 56 9.16 12.01 -13.02
N GLY A 57 8.51 12.78 -13.88
CA GLY A 57 8.89 14.17 -14.15
C GLY A 57 8.18 15.22 -13.29
N PHE A 58 7.56 14.83 -12.17
CA PHE A 58 6.70 15.73 -11.37
C PHE A 58 7.42 17.02 -10.95
N THR A 59 8.70 16.89 -10.60
CA THR A 59 9.59 17.96 -10.12
C THR A 59 10.46 18.58 -11.21
N ALA A 60 10.20 18.25 -12.48
CA ALA A 60 10.90 18.85 -13.61
C ALA A 60 10.77 20.37 -13.63
N ASP A 61 11.71 21.06 -14.27
CA ASP A 61 11.66 22.51 -14.44
C ASP A 61 10.30 23.02 -14.96
N VAL A 62 9.94 24.25 -14.57
CA VAL A 62 8.66 24.88 -14.95
C VAL A 62 8.45 24.93 -16.46
N SER A 63 9.52 25.06 -17.25
CA SER A 63 9.46 25.15 -18.71
C SER A 63 9.29 23.79 -19.41
N LEU A 64 9.37 22.69 -18.66
CA LEU A 64 9.36 21.33 -19.20
C LEU A 64 8.02 20.63 -18.93
N ASP A 65 7.64 19.74 -19.85
CA ASP A 65 6.49 18.83 -19.68
C ASP A 65 6.90 17.65 -18.77
N PRO A 66 6.23 17.46 -17.61
CA PRO A 66 6.52 16.36 -16.69
C PRO A 66 6.44 14.97 -17.34
N ALA A 67 5.44 14.72 -18.19
CA ALA A 67 5.28 13.40 -18.80
C ALA A 67 6.42 13.10 -19.78
N LYS A 68 6.88 14.13 -20.51
CA LYS A 68 8.02 14.00 -21.42
C LYS A 68 9.31 13.73 -20.67
N VAL A 69 9.60 14.54 -19.64
CA VAL A 69 10.81 14.36 -18.82
C VAL A 69 10.81 12.96 -18.19
N GLY A 70 9.70 12.55 -17.59
CA GLY A 70 9.60 11.23 -16.98
C GLY A 70 9.70 10.07 -17.96
N HIS A 71 9.16 10.20 -19.18
CA HIS A 71 9.32 9.19 -20.22
C HIS A 71 10.78 9.09 -20.70
N GLU A 72 11.46 10.23 -20.89
CA GLU A 72 12.90 10.25 -21.23
C GLU A 72 13.76 9.61 -20.13
N MET A 73 13.46 9.90 -18.86
CA MET A 73 14.12 9.24 -17.71
C MET A 73 13.93 7.73 -17.74
N TRP A 74 12.74 7.25 -18.07
CA TRP A 74 12.45 5.82 -18.18
C TRP A 74 13.19 5.16 -19.35
N LEU A 75 13.21 5.80 -20.53
CA LEU A 75 13.98 5.31 -21.68
C LEU A 75 15.48 5.20 -21.39
N GLU A 76 16.05 6.12 -20.61
CA GLU A 76 17.46 6.04 -20.23
C GLU A 76 17.77 4.80 -19.38
N THR A 77 16.84 4.39 -18.51
CA THR A 77 17.02 3.18 -17.69
C THR A 77 16.87 1.87 -18.47
N THR A 78 16.20 1.90 -19.63
CA THR A 78 16.07 0.71 -20.50
C THR A 78 17.24 0.56 -21.48
N VAL A 79 17.87 1.67 -21.89
CA VAL A 79 18.96 1.67 -22.89
C VAL A 79 20.35 1.57 -22.22
N GLY A 80 20.51 2.12 -21.02
CA GLY A 80 21.80 2.16 -20.32
C GLY A 80 22.17 0.81 -19.69
N GLN A 81 23.31 0.23 -20.10
CA GLN A 81 23.93 -0.85 -19.33
C GLN A 81 24.39 -0.29 -17.97
N GLY A 82 23.58 -0.52 -16.93
CA GLY A 82 24.06 -0.47 -15.56
C GLY A 82 23.52 0.62 -14.64
N THR A 83 22.44 1.33 -14.97
CA THR A 83 21.68 2.15 -14.01
C THR A 83 20.19 1.87 -14.16
N GLN A 84 19.64 1.01 -13.30
CA GLN A 84 18.20 0.72 -13.22
C GLN A 84 17.42 1.72 -12.36
N GLU A 85 18.10 2.78 -11.88
CA GLU A 85 17.51 3.88 -11.12
C GLU A 85 17.37 5.14 -11.99
N PHE A 86 16.38 5.97 -11.67
CA PHE A 86 16.16 7.22 -12.37
C PHE A 86 17.15 8.29 -11.90
N ASN A 87 17.91 8.85 -12.83
CA ASN A 87 18.85 9.92 -12.54
C ASN A 87 18.11 11.28 -12.48
N TYR A 88 17.83 11.75 -11.26
CA TYR A 88 17.24 13.06 -10.96
C TYR A 88 18.26 14.19 -10.86
N GLU A 89 19.56 13.89 -10.88
CA GLU A 89 20.65 14.88 -10.79
C GLU A 89 20.89 15.61 -12.12
N LYS A 90 20.36 15.08 -13.24
CA LYS A 90 20.47 15.80 -14.52
C LYS A 90 19.68 17.11 -14.46
N PRO A 91 20.22 18.20 -15.06
CA PRO A 91 19.57 19.50 -15.07
C PRO A 91 18.14 19.44 -15.59
N GLY A 92 17.23 20.17 -14.94
CA GLY A 92 15.83 20.26 -15.35
C GLY A 92 14.93 19.14 -14.82
N ARG A 93 15.45 18.14 -14.10
CA ARG A 93 14.65 16.99 -13.61
C ARG A 93 14.11 17.14 -12.19
N SER A 94 14.72 17.99 -11.37
CA SER A 94 14.36 18.14 -9.95
C SER A 94 14.45 19.60 -9.46
N GLU A 95 14.18 20.54 -10.35
CA GLU A 95 14.27 21.99 -10.09
C GLU A 95 13.08 22.52 -9.28
N LEU A 96 11.92 21.85 -9.35
CA LEU A 96 10.76 22.19 -8.52
C LEU A 96 10.75 21.32 -7.28
N GLN A 97 10.70 21.95 -6.10
CA GLN A 97 10.62 21.26 -4.82
C GLN A 97 9.62 22.01 -3.92
N ILE A 98 8.85 21.26 -3.13
CA ILE A 98 8.05 21.86 -2.07
C ILE A 98 9.01 22.18 -0.92
N HIS A 99 9.33 23.46 -0.76
CA HIS A 99 10.36 23.92 0.18
C HIS A 99 9.92 23.82 1.65
N ILE A 100 8.64 23.50 1.88
CA ILE A 100 8.05 23.50 3.21
C ILE A 100 8.19 22.09 3.80
N PRO A 101 8.82 21.97 4.98
CA PRO A 101 8.86 20.71 5.70
C PRO A 101 7.43 20.23 5.97
N ILE A 102 7.14 18.98 5.59
CA ILE A 102 5.83 18.34 5.78
C ILE A 102 5.42 18.38 7.27
N GLU A 103 6.41 18.44 8.15
CA GLU A 103 6.30 18.61 9.61
C GLU A 103 5.56 19.89 10.02
N GLN A 104 5.45 20.89 9.15
CA GLN A 104 4.68 22.11 9.44
C GLN A 104 3.17 21.93 9.16
N ILE A 105 2.79 20.98 8.30
CA ILE A 105 1.39 20.64 7.98
C ILE A 105 0.87 19.53 8.92
N LEU A 106 1.79 18.66 9.38
CA LEU A 106 1.53 17.52 10.27
C LEU A 106 0.69 17.83 11.54
N PRO A 107 0.92 18.92 12.28
CA PRO A 107 0.21 19.17 13.53
C PRO A 107 -1.29 19.36 13.32
N SER A 108 -1.66 20.08 12.26
CA SER A 108 -3.06 20.35 11.93
C SER A 108 -3.78 19.10 11.42
N TRP A 109 -3.08 18.28 10.62
CA TRP A 109 -3.58 17.01 10.10
C TRP A 109 -3.97 16.03 11.21
N SER A 110 -3.18 15.99 12.29
CA SER A 110 -3.41 15.10 13.45
C SER A 110 -4.17 15.75 14.60
N SER A 111 -4.69 16.98 14.39
CA SER A 111 -5.40 17.71 15.44
C SER A 111 -6.78 17.10 15.72
N LYS A 112 -7.36 17.42 16.89
CA LYS A 112 -8.72 16.97 17.23
C LYS A 112 -9.81 17.58 16.32
N ASN A 113 -9.52 18.70 15.65
CA ASN A 113 -10.43 19.32 14.68
C ASN A 113 -9.63 19.90 13.50
N PRO A 114 -9.23 19.06 12.54
CA PRO A 114 -8.35 19.46 11.44
C PRO A 114 -8.90 20.61 10.60
N VAL A 115 -10.20 20.61 10.31
CA VAL A 115 -10.83 21.69 9.51
C VAL A 115 -10.69 23.05 10.19
N ARG A 116 -10.83 23.11 11.51
CA ARG A 116 -10.65 24.37 12.24
C ARG A 116 -9.19 24.85 12.17
N GLU A 117 -8.23 23.94 12.31
CA GLU A 117 -6.81 24.30 12.20
C GLU A 117 -6.47 24.76 10.78
N PHE A 118 -6.92 24.04 9.74
CA PHE A 118 -6.70 24.45 8.35
C PHE A 118 -7.29 25.83 8.03
N ARG A 119 -8.49 26.14 8.55
CA ARG A 119 -9.08 27.48 8.42
C ARG A 119 -8.28 28.56 9.15
N THR A 120 -7.74 28.24 10.32
CA THR A 120 -6.87 29.16 11.08
C THR A 120 -5.58 29.45 10.31
N MET A 121 -5.06 28.44 9.62
CA MET A 121 -3.88 28.54 8.77
C MET A 121 -4.15 29.08 7.35
N HIS A 122 -5.38 29.49 7.03
CA HIS A 122 -5.79 29.80 5.65
C HIS A 122 -4.86 30.80 4.93
N ALA A 123 -4.52 31.94 5.56
CA ALA A 123 -3.63 32.93 4.94
C ALA A 123 -2.21 32.39 4.68
N TRP A 124 -1.72 31.53 5.58
CA TRP A 124 -0.44 30.86 5.40
C TRP A 124 -0.54 29.83 4.26
N LEU A 125 -1.56 28.97 4.27
CA LEU A 125 -1.81 27.98 3.21
C LEU A 125 -1.92 28.67 1.85
N GLN A 126 -2.63 29.79 1.74
CA GLN A 126 -2.72 30.56 0.49
C GLN A 126 -1.36 31.09 0.01
N THR A 127 -0.51 31.55 0.93
CA THR A 127 0.83 32.04 0.59
C THR A 127 1.68 30.88 0.06
N VAL A 128 1.63 29.74 0.74
CA VAL A 128 2.33 28.51 0.38
C VAL A 128 1.85 27.98 -0.97
N THR A 129 0.55 27.81 -1.14
CA THR A 129 -0.03 27.27 -2.38
C THR A 129 0.18 28.21 -3.56
N SER A 130 0.29 29.52 -3.33
CA SER A 130 0.68 30.49 -4.36
C SER A 130 2.15 30.36 -4.76
N HIS A 131 3.05 30.10 -3.81
CA HIS A 131 4.46 29.87 -4.09
C HIS A 131 4.66 28.57 -4.89
N ASP A 132 4.07 27.47 -4.42
CA ASP A 132 4.21 26.12 -5.00
C ASP A 132 3.11 25.80 -6.05
N HIS A 133 2.44 26.82 -6.59
CA HIS A 133 1.26 26.67 -7.45
C HIS A 133 1.48 25.77 -8.66
N ILE A 134 2.70 25.72 -9.21
CA ILE A 134 3.04 24.85 -10.34
C ILE A 134 2.95 23.38 -9.93
N LEU A 135 3.55 23.01 -8.80
CA LEU A 135 3.50 21.62 -8.32
C LEU A 135 2.08 21.20 -7.93
N LEU A 136 1.30 22.11 -7.34
CA LEU A 136 -0.11 21.84 -7.03
C LEU A 136 -0.97 21.70 -8.29
N ALA A 137 -0.76 22.55 -9.31
CA ALA A 137 -1.44 22.42 -10.60
C ALA A 137 -1.04 21.12 -11.32
N ARG A 138 0.23 20.71 -11.22
CA ARG A 138 0.68 19.40 -11.72
C ARG A 138 0.01 18.25 -10.98
N TYR A 139 -0.11 18.36 -9.66
CA TYR A 139 -0.76 17.35 -8.84
C TYR A 139 -2.26 17.21 -9.19
N GLU A 140 -2.98 18.34 -9.26
CA GLU A 140 -4.39 18.37 -9.66
C GLU A 140 -4.59 17.79 -11.07
N ARG A 141 -3.70 18.13 -12.02
CA ARG A 141 -3.73 17.53 -13.36
C ARG A 141 -3.53 16.02 -13.30
N TRP A 142 -2.55 15.55 -12.53
CA TRP A 142 -2.25 14.12 -12.39
C TRP A 142 -3.43 13.33 -11.83
N LEU A 143 -4.18 13.89 -10.87
CA LEU A 143 -5.40 13.26 -10.32
C LEU A 143 -6.46 12.94 -11.39
N MET A 144 -6.40 13.58 -12.55
CA MET A 144 -7.33 13.38 -13.67
C MET A 144 -6.74 12.52 -14.80
N MET A 145 -5.48 12.11 -14.71
CA MET A 145 -4.81 11.32 -15.76
C MET A 145 -5.12 9.83 -15.63
N PRO A 146 -5.16 9.07 -16.73
CA PRO A 146 -5.10 7.62 -16.65
C PRO A 146 -3.73 7.20 -16.09
N PHE A 147 -3.68 6.07 -15.39
CA PHE A 147 -2.46 5.60 -14.73
C PHE A 147 -2.22 4.12 -15.04
N GLU A 148 -1.02 3.81 -15.51
CA GLU A 148 -0.49 2.45 -15.58
C GLU A 148 0.96 2.46 -15.11
N ASP A 149 1.27 1.66 -14.08
CA ASP A 149 2.62 1.60 -13.53
C ASP A 149 3.58 0.91 -14.53
N MET A 150 4.54 1.67 -15.08
CA MET A 150 5.53 1.18 -16.05
C MET A 150 6.83 0.72 -15.36
N GLY A 151 6.84 0.61 -14.03
CA GLY A 151 8.01 0.24 -13.24
C GLY A 151 8.32 -1.26 -13.21
N PHE A 152 7.50 -2.13 -13.83
CA PHE A 152 7.77 -3.56 -13.87
C PHE A 152 9.19 -3.85 -14.42
N GLY A 153 9.95 -4.69 -13.72
CA GLY A 153 11.36 -4.97 -14.05
C GLY A 153 12.37 -3.84 -13.78
N HIS A 154 11.97 -2.71 -13.17
CA HIS A 154 12.86 -1.57 -12.90
C HIS A 154 12.91 -1.23 -11.41
N ARG A 155 14.08 -0.81 -10.89
CA ARG A 155 14.24 -0.40 -9.48
C ARG A 155 13.87 1.07 -9.21
N GLY A 156 13.90 1.91 -10.25
CA GLY A 156 13.59 3.33 -10.15
C GLY A 156 12.18 3.61 -9.63
N THR A 157 12.05 4.66 -8.80
CA THR A 157 10.76 5.13 -8.28
C THR A 157 10.54 6.62 -8.56
N PRO A 158 9.28 7.07 -8.67
CA PRO A 158 8.95 8.48 -8.56
C PRO A 158 9.47 9.09 -7.25
N ARG A 159 9.62 10.42 -7.21
CA ARG A 159 9.96 11.15 -5.98
C ARG A 159 8.76 11.23 -5.04
N PHE A 160 8.50 10.13 -4.34
CA PHE A 160 7.31 9.97 -3.50
C PHE A 160 7.16 11.03 -2.40
N MET A 161 8.26 11.53 -1.85
CA MET A 161 8.23 12.59 -0.84
C MET A 161 7.60 13.88 -1.36
N ASP A 162 7.99 14.32 -2.56
CA ASP A 162 7.46 15.53 -3.19
C ASP A 162 5.97 15.36 -3.55
N ILE A 163 5.60 14.17 -4.03
CA ILE A 163 4.21 13.82 -4.34
C ILE A 163 3.35 13.80 -3.06
N PHE A 164 3.87 13.26 -1.97
CA PHE A 164 3.17 13.22 -0.68
C PHE A 164 2.96 14.63 -0.09
N ALA A 165 3.95 15.51 -0.22
CA ALA A 165 3.81 16.90 0.19
C ALA A 165 2.72 17.63 -0.62
N ALA A 166 2.69 17.43 -1.94
CA ALA A 166 1.69 18.02 -2.83
C ALA A 166 0.27 17.55 -2.48
N HIS A 167 0.10 16.24 -2.24
CA HIS A 167 -1.12 15.63 -1.74
C HIS A 167 -1.67 16.34 -0.49
N ARG A 168 -0.85 16.44 0.57
CA ARG A 168 -1.28 17.06 1.84
C ARG A 168 -1.65 18.52 1.68
N LEU A 169 -0.85 19.28 0.93
CA LEU A 169 -1.14 20.68 0.64
C LEU A 169 -2.44 20.85 -0.14
N TYR A 170 -2.66 20.03 -1.17
CA TYR A 170 -3.86 20.06 -2.00
C TYR A 170 -5.13 19.84 -1.17
N VAL A 171 -5.15 18.82 -0.31
CA VAL A 171 -6.30 18.51 0.56
C VAL A 171 -6.47 19.57 1.65
N ALA A 172 -5.39 19.96 2.34
CA ALA A 172 -5.45 20.96 3.42
C ALA A 172 -5.92 22.33 2.92
N ASP A 173 -5.41 22.79 1.78
CA ASP A 173 -5.84 24.04 1.14
C ASP A 173 -7.34 24.01 0.83
N GLY A 174 -7.87 22.87 0.36
CA GLY A 174 -9.31 22.69 0.11
C GLY A 174 -10.15 22.89 1.38
N PHE A 175 -9.77 22.24 2.48
CA PHE A 175 -10.46 22.40 3.78
C PHE A 175 -10.29 23.78 4.41
N SER A 176 -9.20 24.50 4.08
CA SER A 176 -8.97 25.86 4.56
C SER A 176 -10.00 26.85 4.00
N HIS A 177 -10.50 26.61 2.78
CA HIS A 177 -11.55 27.41 2.15
C HIS A 177 -12.92 27.02 2.69
N ASP A 178 -13.33 25.76 2.52
CA ASP A 178 -14.59 25.25 3.03
C ASP A 178 -14.62 23.71 3.11
N THR A 179 -15.57 23.16 3.89
CA THR A 179 -15.65 21.70 4.07
C THR A 179 -16.00 20.96 2.77
N SER A 180 -16.81 21.56 1.90
CA SER A 180 -17.27 20.90 0.67
C SER A 180 -16.14 20.77 -0.34
N LEU A 181 -15.35 21.83 -0.54
CA LEU A 181 -14.17 21.78 -1.38
C LEU A 181 -13.15 20.78 -0.84
N GLY A 182 -12.87 20.82 0.47
CA GLY A 182 -11.98 19.85 1.11
C GLY A 182 -12.40 18.40 0.90
N MET A 183 -13.69 18.09 1.08
CA MET A 183 -14.23 16.75 0.85
C MET A 183 -14.23 16.34 -0.64
N GLN A 184 -14.41 17.29 -1.57
CA GLN A 184 -14.29 17.04 -3.00
C GLN A 184 -12.85 16.70 -3.38
N ARG A 185 -11.87 17.46 -2.88
CA ARG A 185 -10.44 17.20 -3.11
C ARG A 185 -10.03 15.86 -2.52
N LEU A 186 -10.39 15.58 -1.27
CA LEU A 186 -10.18 14.29 -0.61
C LEU A 186 -10.76 13.12 -1.41
N LYS A 187 -11.96 13.29 -1.99
CA LYS A 187 -12.57 12.26 -2.83
C LYS A 187 -11.75 12.02 -4.10
N MET A 188 -11.34 13.07 -4.81
CA MET A 188 -10.54 12.95 -6.04
C MET A 188 -9.19 12.29 -5.75
N ASP A 189 -8.56 12.71 -4.64
CA ASP A 189 -7.29 12.18 -4.15
C ASP A 189 -7.38 10.67 -3.88
N MET A 190 -8.32 10.27 -3.02
CA MET A 190 -8.60 8.87 -2.69
C MET A 190 -8.93 8.03 -3.92
N GLN A 191 -9.71 8.56 -4.87
CA GLN A 191 -10.04 7.85 -6.10
C GLN A 191 -8.80 7.57 -6.95
N MET A 192 -7.92 8.56 -7.11
CA MET A 192 -6.70 8.38 -7.88
C MET A 192 -5.73 7.40 -7.20
N TRP A 193 -5.48 7.55 -5.90
CA TRP A 193 -4.56 6.64 -5.19
C TRP A 193 -5.08 5.22 -5.09
N ARG A 194 -6.39 5.02 -5.08
CA ARG A 194 -6.99 3.68 -5.21
C ARG A 194 -6.76 3.08 -6.59
N ASN A 195 -6.82 3.87 -7.66
CA ASN A 195 -6.40 3.41 -8.99
C ASN A 195 -4.91 3.05 -9.01
N VAL A 196 -4.04 3.88 -8.41
CA VAL A 196 -2.61 3.58 -8.26
C VAL A 196 -2.40 2.28 -7.47
N LEU A 197 -3.11 2.10 -6.35
CA LEU A 197 -3.04 0.88 -5.54
C LEU A 197 -3.41 -0.38 -6.33
N ARG A 198 -4.46 -0.29 -7.15
CA ARG A 198 -4.95 -1.37 -8.02
C ARG A 198 -3.95 -1.71 -9.12
N ASP A 199 -3.39 -0.70 -9.77
CA ASP A 199 -2.59 -0.85 -10.99
C ASP A 199 -1.07 -0.88 -10.69
N ALA A 200 -0.66 -0.78 -9.43
CA ALA A 200 0.72 -0.84 -9.01
C ALA A 200 1.36 -2.19 -9.33
N THR A 201 2.42 -2.14 -10.14
CA THR A 201 3.24 -3.30 -10.47
C THR A 201 4.46 -3.41 -9.58
N THR A 202 4.94 -2.27 -9.08
CA THR A 202 6.06 -2.22 -8.14
C THR A 202 5.56 -2.17 -6.70
N ILE A 203 6.28 -2.82 -5.79
CA ILE A 203 5.94 -2.81 -4.37
C ILE A 203 6.05 -1.39 -3.77
N ALA A 204 7.01 -0.59 -4.21
CA ALA A 204 7.21 0.77 -3.72
C ALA A 204 6.02 1.69 -4.06
N THR A 205 5.53 1.65 -5.31
CA THR A 205 4.30 2.38 -5.70
C THR A 205 3.08 1.89 -4.93
N LYS A 206 2.98 0.57 -4.69
CA LYS A 206 1.88 0.00 -3.91
C LYS A 206 1.90 0.47 -2.45
N VAL A 207 3.07 0.55 -1.83
CA VAL A 207 3.24 1.10 -0.47
C VAL A 207 2.95 2.59 -0.44
N MET A 208 3.41 3.36 -1.43
CA MET A 208 3.11 4.78 -1.53
C MET A 208 1.60 5.05 -1.56
N ALA A 209 0.86 4.29 -2.37
CA ALA A 209 -0.60 4.42 -2.44
C ALA A 209 -1.26 4.12 -1.08
N GLN A 210 -0.81 3.08 -0.36
CA GLN A 210 -1.30 2.77 0.98
C GLN A 210 -0.97 3.86 2.01
N VAL A 211 0.21 4.47 1.92
CA VAL A 211 0.63 5.59 2.78
C VAL A 211 -0.35 6.76 2.62
N VAL A 212 -0.63 7.17 1.39
CA VAL A 212 -1.56 8.28 1.13
C VAL A 212 -2.98 7.94 1.55
N ILE A 213 -3.50 6.77 1.13
CA ILE A 213 -4.86 6.33 1.49
C ILE A 213 -5.01 6.28 3.02
N THR A 214 -4.01 5.76 3.74
CA THR A 214 -4.05 5.71 5.20
C THR A 214 -4.02 7.10 5.83
N ASP A 215 -3.25 8.02 5.26
CA ASP A 215 -3.17 9.40 5.74
C ASP A 215 -4.50 10.13 5.60
N ASP A 216 -5.15 9.97 4.44
CA ASP A 216 -6.50 10.47 4.17
C ASP A 216 -7.56 9.85 5.07
N LEU A 217 -7.46 8.55 5.35
CA LEU A 217 -8.37 7.87 6.26
C LEU A 217 -8.23 8.34 7.70
N ARG A 218 -7.01 8.69 8.14
CA ARG A 218 -6.81 9.30 9.46
C ARG A 218 -7.52 10.66 9.54
N LEU A 219 -7.39 11.49 8.51
CA LEU A 219 -8.11 12.77 8.44
C LEU A 219 -9.62 12.52 8.45
N LEU A 220 -10.12 11.69 7.53
CA LEU A 220 -11.54 11.39 7.38
C LEU A 220 -12.16 10.80 8.66
N SER A 221 -11.47 9.84 9.28
CA SER A 221 -11.91 9.24 10.53
C SER A 221 -11.98 10.26 11.66
N THR A 222 -11.01 11.18 11.74
CA THR A 222 -11.03 12.27 12.71
C THR A 222 -12.23 13.20 12.50
N LEU A 223 -12.56 13.55 11.24
CA LEU A 223 -13.76 14.33 10.92
C LEU A 223 -15.04 13.60 11.35
N LEU A 224 -15.09 12.28 11.14
CA LEU A 224 -16.19 11.42 11.56
C LEU A 224 -16.24 11.17 13.06
N SER A 225 -15.18 11.46 13.81
CA SER A 225 -15.14 11.37 15.28
C SER A 225 -15.54 12.66 15.98
N LEU A 226 -15.76 13.78 15.26
CA LEU A 226 -16.20 15.04 15.87
C LEU A 226 -17.59 14.92 16.51
N PRO A 227 -17.87 15.52 17.68
CA PRO A 227 -19.20 15.48 18.31
C PRO A 227 -20.31 15.93 17.36
N ILE A 228 -20.06 17.02 16.63
CA ILE A 228 -20.93 17.56 15.58
C ILE A 228 -20.18 17.42 14.26
N VAL A 229 -20.72 16.61 13.35
CA VAL A 229 -20.12 16.34 12.03
C VAL A 229 -20.86 17.14 10.97
N ASP A 230 -20.10 17.74 10.05
CA ASP A 230 -20.62 18.42 8.88
C ASP A 230 -21.45 17.43 8.02
N LYS A 231 -22.62 17.86 7.54
CA LYS A 231 -23.50 17.01 6.73
C LYS A 231 -22.83 16.56 5.43
N THR A 232 -21.94 17.39 4.87
CA THR A 232 -21.18 17.08 3.67
C THR A 232 -20.22 15.91 3.91
N VAL A 233 -19.56 15.88 5.09
CA VAL A 233 -18.71 14.75 5.49
C VAL A 233 -19.54 13.46 5.53
N LEU A 234 -20.69 13.48 6.22
CA LEU A 234 -21.56 12.29 6.32
C LEU A 234 -22.08 11.82 4.95
N ALA A 235 -22.41 12.74 4.05
CA ALA A 235 -22.96 12.44 2.73
C ALA A 235 -21.90 11.88 1.76
N MET A 236 -20.67 12.37 1.81
CA MET A 236 -19.62 12.01 0.85
C MET A 236 -18.81 10.79 1.25
N THR A 237 -18.62 10.55 2.55
CA THR A 237 -17.77 9.46 3.07
C THR A 237 -18.09 8.07 2.49
N PRO A 238 -19.35 7.64 2.26
CA PRO A 238 -19.63 6.32 1.67
C PRO A 238 -19.00 6.11 0.29
N ASN A 239 -18.76 7.19 -0.46
CA ASN A 239 -18.14 7.17 -1.78
C ASN A 239 -16.62 7.38 -1.74
N ILE A 240 -16.03 7.59 -0.55
CA ILE A 240 -14.60 7.82 -0.33
C ILE A 240 -13.95 6.59 0.31
N ALA A 241 -14.62 6.00 1.30
CA ALA A 241 -14.07 4.90 2.09
C ALA A 241 -14.75 3.53 1.91
N PRO A 242 -15.19 3.10 0.69
CA PRO A 242 -15.65 1.73 0.54
C PRO A 242 -14.50 0.75 0.79
N PRO A 243 -14.78 -0.49 1.20
CA PRO A 243 -13.75 -1.53 1.35
C PRO A 243 -12.89 -1.69 0.09
N LEU A 244 -11.68 -2.23 0.24
CA LEU A 244 -10.84 -2.56 -0.90
C LEU A 244 -11.46 -3.67 -1.74
N THR A 245 -11.34 -3.53 -3.06
CA THR A 245 -11.71 -4.54 -4.05
C THR A 245 -10.64 -5.62 -4.13
N ALA A 246 -10.98 -6.77 -4.72
CA ALA A 246 -10.02 -7.86 -4.94
C ALA A 246 -8.81 -7.42 -5.79
N ALA A 247 -9.01 -6.50 -6.74
CA ALA A 247 -7.94 -5.98 -7.57
C ALA A 247 -6.96 -5.11 -6.77
N GLU A 248 -7.47 -4.26 -5.87
CA GLU A 248 -6.63 -3.45 -4.97
C GLU A 248 -5.86 -4.30 -3.95
N LEU A 249 -6.48 -5.40 -3.48
CA LEU A 249 -5.86 -6.35 -2.56
C LEU A 249 -4.76 -7.21 -3.21
N SER A 250 -4.73 -7.33 -4.54
CA SER A 250 -3.86 -8.28 -5.24
C SER A 250 -2.39 -7.84 -5.25
N PHE A 251 -1.49 -8.68 -4.73
CA PHE A 251 -0.04 -8.50 -4.83
C PHE A 251 0.56 -9.13 -6.10
N ARG A 252 -0.26 -9.67 -7.01
CA ARG A 252 0.21 -10.45 -8.17
C ARG A 252 1.35 -9.78 -8.93
N TRP A 253 1.15 -8.53 -9.35
CA TRP A 253 2.15 -7.81 -10.12
C TRP A 253 3.40 -7.47 -9.30
N SER A 254 3.25 -7.07 -8.03
CA SER A 254 4.39 -6.78 -7.13
C SER A 254 5.26 -8.02 -6.86
N LEU A 255 4.64 -9.18 -6.73
CA LEU A 255 5.31 -10.47 -6.58
C LEU A 255 6.06 -10.85 -7.86
N GLN A 256 5.40 -10.77 -9.02
CA GLN A 256 6.03 -11.01 -10.32
C GLN A 256 7.18 -10.04 -10.62
N HIS A 257 7.02 -8.77 -10.25
CA HIS A 257 8.05 -7.75 -10.37
C HIS A 257 9.30 -8.13 -9.57
N GLN A 258 9.14 -8.51 -8.29
CA GLN A 258 10.29 -8.91 -7.47
C GLN A 258 10.95 -10.20 -7.95
N PHE A 259 10.16 -11.16 -8.42
CA PHE A 259 10.70 -12.36 -9.06
C PHE A 259 11.51 -12.01 -10.32
N THR A 260 10.98 -11.11 -11.17
CA THR A 260 11.63 -10.66 -12.40
C THR A 260 12.94 -9.93 -12.11
N LEU A 261 12.96 -9.04 -11.11
CA LEU A 261 14.19 -8.40 -10.64
C LEU A 261 15.20 -9.43 -10.16
N GLY A 262 14.78 -10.42 -9.36
CA GLY A 262 15.66 -11.47 -8.87
C GLY A 262 16.32 -12.28 -9.99
N VAL A 263 15.55 -12.65 -11.03
CA VAL A 263 16.05 -13.48 -12.14
C VAL A 263 17.02 -12.71 -13.05
N HIS A 264 16.79 -11.41 -13.26
CA HIS A 264 17.55 -10.61 -14.24
C HIS A 264 18.67 -9.78 -13.64
N ASP A 265 18.71 -9.61 -12.31
CA ASP A 265 19.67 -8.73 -11.66
C ASP A 265 20.77 -9.51 -10.93
N ASP A 266 21.98 -9.45 -11.48
CA ASP A 266 23.19 -10.03 -10.86
C ASP A 266 23.78 -9.12 -9.76
N ARG A 267 23.19 -7.95 -9.49
CA ARG A 267 23.77 -6.97 -8.58
C ARG A 267 23.35 -7.22 -7.13
N PRO A 268 24.24 -6.93 -6.17
CA PRO A 268 23.84 -6.84 -4.79
C PRO A 268 22.72 -5.80 -4.67
N ALA A 269 21.65 -6.15 -3.95
CA ALA A 269 20.75 -5.13 -3.43
C ALA A 269 21.61 -4.17 -2.60
N GLU A 270 21.88 -2.97 -3.13
CA GLU A 270 22.63 -1.94 -2.44
C GLU A 270 21.85 -1.44 -1.20
N SER A 271 22.34 -0.40 -0.54
CA SER A 271 21.57 0.28 0.50
C SER A 271 20.19 0.68 -0.02
N LEU A 272 19.17 0.62 0.86
CA LEU A 272 17.83 1.11 0.54
C LEU A 272 17.92 2.52 -0.03
N THR A 273 17.19 2.77 -1.11
CA THR A 273 17.08 4.12 -1.67
C THR A 273 16.48 5.08 -0.65
N THR A 274 16.76 6.38 -0.76
CA THR A 274 16.13 7.40 0.11
C THR A 274 14.60 7.29 0.08
N SER A 275 14.02 6.98 -1.09
CA SER A 275 12.58 6.75 -1.26
C SER A 275 12.07 5.56 -0.45
N GLU A 276 12.75 4.40 -0.51
CA GLU A 276 12.36 3.21 0.25
C GLU A 276 12.49 3.41 1.76
N GLN A 277 13.54 4.11 2.20
CA GLN A 277 13.71 4.45 3.62
C GLN A 277 12.54 5.33 4.10
N TRP A 278 12.19 6.36 3.34
CA TRP A 278 11.03 7.19 3.65
C TRP A 278 9.72 6.37 3.64
N LEU A 279 9.51 5.50 2.65
CA LEU A 279 8.34 4.63 2.59
C LEU A 279 8.23 3.67 3.79
N THR A 280 9.34 3.10 4.25
CA THR A 280 9.30 2.23 5.45
C THR A 280 8.87 3.01 6.68
N SER A 281 9.38 4.24 6.86
CA SER A 281 8.99 5.10 7.96
C SER A 281 7.53 5.56 7.86
N ALA A 282 7.13 6.12 6.73
CA ALA A 282 5.77 6.62 6.51
C ALA A 282 4.72 5.48 6.59
N GLY A 283 5.07 4.31 6.06
CA GLY A 283 4.26 3.11 6.08
C GLY A 283 4.26 2.32 7.40
N HIS A 284 5.09 2.72 8.38
CA HIS A 284 5.30 1.98 9.63
C HIS A 284 5.75 0.52 9.40
N LEU A 285 6.51 0.29 8.33
CA LEU A 285 7.10 -0.99 7.99
C LEU A 285 8.43 -1.19 8.73
N PRO A 286 8.88 -2.45 8.92
CA PRO A 286 10.24 -2.72 9.36
C PRO A 286 11.26 -2.01 8.48
N ALA A 287 12.31 -1.44 9.07
CA ALA A 287 13.31 -0.64 8.37
C ALA A 287 14.01 -1.39 7.23
N GLN A 288 14.01 -2.73 7.24
CA GLN A 288 14.63 -3.57 6.21
C GLN A 288 13.61 -4.28 5.30
N ALA A 289 12.32 -3.93 5.36
CA ALA A 289 11.25 -4.67 4.67
C ALA A 289 11.50 -4.86 3.16
N PHE A 290 11.89 -3.80 2.44
CA PHE A 290 12.19 -3.93 1.00
C PHE A 290 13.43 -4.81 0.72
N ARG A 291 14.42 -4.80 1.61
CA ARG A 291 15.59 -5.69 1.50
C ARG A 291 15.22 -7.14 1.79
N GLN A 292 14.27 -7.38 2.70
CA GLN A 292 13.85 -8.73 3.09
C GLN A 292 12.99 -9.45 2.03
N ILE A 293 12.54 -8.75 0.98
CA ILE A 293 11.90 -9.37 -0.20
C ILE A 293 12.82 -9.42 -1.42
N ALA A 294 13.91 -8.65 -1.42
CA ALA A 294 14.86 -8.62 -2.52
C ALA A 294 15.73 -9.88 -2.51
N HIS A 295 15.76 -10.60 -3.63
CA HIS A 295 16.61 -11.77 -3.76
C HIS A 295 18.10 -11.39 -3.57
N PRO A 296 18.86 -12.12 -2.73
CA PRO A 296 20.27 -11.84 -2.56
C PRO A 296 21.01 -12.12 -3.86
N PRO A 297 22.09 -11.37 -4.15
CA PRO A 297 22.92 -11.64 -5.30
C PRO A 297 23.46 -13.07 -5.22
N GLY A 298 23.50 -13.75 -6.36
CA GLY A 298 24.09 -15.08 -6.43
C GLY A 298 25.52 -15.06 -5.90
N ARG A 299 25.81 -15.84 -4.84
CA ARG A 299 27.20 -15.97 -4.37
C ARG A 299 28.02 -16.64 -5.47
N SER A 300 29.02 -15.92 -5.97
CA SER A 300 29.98 -16.48 -6.92
C SER A 300 31.09 -17.17 -6.12
N PHE A 301 31.20 -18.48 -6.23
CA PHE A 301 32.39 -19.22 -5.79
C PHE A 301 33.08 -19.74 -7.04
N LEU A 302 34.36 -19.37 -7.24
CA LEU A 302 35.14 -19.72 -8.44
C LEU A 302 34.49 -19.28 -9.78
N GLY A 303 33.77 -18.15 -9.80
CA GLY A 303 33.28 -17.54 -11.05
C GLY A 303 32.00 -18.15 -11.63
N SER A 304 31.36 -19.10 -10.94
CA SER A 304 30.01 -19.60 -11.27
C SER A 304 28.99 -19.07 -10.26
N ILE A 305 27.91 -18.47 -10.75
CA ILE A 305 26.72 -18.12 -9.96
C ILE A 305 26.13 -19.41 -9.39
N LEU A 306 26.06 -19.53 -8.05
CA LEU A 306 25.56 -20.73 -7.36
C LEU A 306 24.02 -20.88 -7.36
N GLN A 307 23.27 -19.91 -7.87
CA GLN A 307 21.83 -20.07 -8.04
C GLN A 307 21.58 -20.91 -9.30
N THR A 308 21.24 -22.17 -9.09
CA THR A 308 20.92 -23.08 -10.19
C THR A 308 19.52 -22.74 -10.70
N ARG A 309 19.24 -23.12 -11.95
CA ARG A 309 17.90 -23.03 -12.52
C ARG A 309 16.83 -23.68 -11.63
N GLU A 310 17.16 -24.77 -10.95
CA GLU A 310 16.28 -25.47 -10.01
C GLU A 310 15.88 -24.56 -8.83
N THR A 311 16.78 -23.72 -8.34
CA THR A 311 16.48 -22.71 -7.32
C THR A 311 15.44 -21.70 -7.81
N TRP A 312 15.55 -21.24 -9.05
CA TRP A 312 14.58 -20.28 -9.59
C TRP A 312 13.22 -20.91 -9.94
N GLU A 313 13.19 -22.19 -10.32
CA GLU A 313 11.94 -22.95 -10.48
C GLU A 313 11.22 -23.14 -9.14
N MET A 314 11.97 -23.41 -8.06
CA MET A 314 11.43 -23.43 -6.70
C MET A 314 10.83 -22.08 -6.31
N TYR A 315 11.55 -20.98 -6.55
CA TYR A 315 11.00 -19.64 -6.30
C TYR A 315 9.78 -19.35 -7.16
N ALA A 316 9.75 -19.77 -8.42
CA ALA A 316 8.58 -19.63 -9.27
C ALA A 316 7.35 -20.34 -8.68
N ALA A 317 7.51 -21.56 -8.16
CA ALA A 317 6.44 -22.28 -7.47
C ALA A 317 5.98 -21.55 -6.18
N TYR A 318 6.93 -21.03 -5.40
CA TYR A 318 6.65 -20.23 -4.21
C TYR A 318 5.85 -18.97 -4.54
N TYR A 319 6.28 -18.18 -5.53
CA TYR A 319 5.57 -16.96 -5.93
C TYR A 319 4.18 -17.27 -6.50
N ASP A 320 4.00 -18.35 -7.28
CA ASP A 320 2.66 -18.77 -7.72
C ASP A 320 1.75 -19.16 -6.55
N ALA A 321 2.29 -19.87 -5.55
CA ALA A 321 1.54 -20.21 -4.33
C ALA A 321 1.14 -18.96 -3.53
N MET A 322 2.05 -17.99 -3.38
CA MET A 322 1.79 -16.70 -2.74
C MET A 322 0.67 -15.91 -3.45
N ILE A 323 0.71 -15.86 -4.78
CA ILE A 323 -0.32 -15.20 -5.60
C ILE A 323 -1.68 -15.85 -5.36
N ARG A 324 -1.76 -17.19 -5.43
CA ARG A 324 -3.01 -17.94 -5.19
C ARG A 324 -3.53 -17.78 -3.76
N ALA A 325 -2.64 -17.80 -2.76
CA ALA A 325 -3.02 -17.58 -1.36
C ALA A 325 -3.64 -16.20 -1.16
N GLY A 326 -3.03 -15.16 -1.75
CA GLY A 326 -3.57 -13.79 -1.73
C GLY A 326 -4.93 -13.68 -2.42
N GLU A 327 -5.10 -14.29 -3.60
CA GLU A 327 -6.36 -14.24 -4.36
C GLU A 327 -7.51 -15.01 -3.73
N THR A 328 -7.19 -16.07 -2.98
CA THR A 328 -8.19 -16.85 -2.23
C THR A 328 -8.47 -16.29 -0.84
N GLY A 329 -7.79 -15.19 -0.45
CA GLY A 329 -7.98 -14.55 0.84
C GLY A 329 -7.48 -15.38 2.03
N GLN A 330 -6.49 -16.24 1.81
CA GLN A 330 -5.91 -17.03 2.89
C GLN A 330 -5.28 -16.13 3.95
N SER A 331 -5.49 -16.50 5.22
CA SER A 331 -5.04 -15.68 6.34
C SER A 331 -3.53 -15.82 6.61
N THR A 332 -2.93 -16.91 6.15
CA THR A 332 -1.51 -17.27 6.33
C THR A 332 -0.85 -17.36 4.97
N LEU A 333 0.35 -16.80 4.85
CA LEU A 333 1.13 -16.83 3.61
C LEU A 333 1.98 -18.10 3.57
N PRO A 334 2.06 -18.79 2.42
CA PRO A 334 2.91 -19.96 2.28
C PRO A 334 4.39 -19.59 2.48
N THR A 335 5.17 -20.53 2.99
CA THR A 335 6.62 -20.40 3.16
C THR A 335 7.38 -21.13 2.06
N VAL A 336 8.63 -20.74 1.78
CA VAL A 336 9.49 -21.47 0.82
C VAL A 336 9.72 -22.90 1.32
N HIS A 337 9.81 -23.07 2.65
CA HIS A 337 9.97 -24.34 3.34
C HIS A 337 8.78 -25.28 3.15
N GLU A 338 7.54 -24.80 3.19
CA GLU A 338 6.34 -25.61 2.94
C GLU A 338 6.27 -26.13 1.51
N ILE A 339 6.65 -25.30 0.53
CA ILE A 339 6.66 -25.69 -0.88
C ILE A 339 7.75 -26.73 -1.14
N THR A 340 8.93 -26.57 -0.53
CA THR A 340 10.06 -27.50 -0.70
C THR A 340 9.92 -28.80 0.08
N GLY A 341 9.26 -28.79 1.25
CA GLY A 341 9.01 -29.96 2.07
C GLY A 341 8.15 -31.03 1.40
N THR A 342 7.38 -30.66 0.37
CA THR A 342 6.64 -31.61 -0.48
C THR A 342 7.52 -32.29 -1.55
N ALA A 343 8.70 -31.73 -1.87
CA ALA A 343 9.63 -32.23 -2.88
C ALA A 343 10.82 -33.03 -2.31
N SER A 344 11.02 -33.03 -0.99
CA SER A 344 12.25 -33.50 -0.35
C SER A 344 12.16 -34.93 0.22
N HIS A 345 12.24 -35.93 -0.65
CA HIS A 345 12.79 -37.26 -0.29
C HIS A 345 14.07 -37.61 -1.05
N THR A 346 14.63 -36.67 -1.82
CA THR A 346 15.88 -36.86 -2.57
C THR A 346 17.05 -36.13 -1.91
N THR A 347 18.24 -36.71 -1.96
CA THR A 347 19.48 -36.19 -1.36
C THR A 347 19.90 -34.81 -1.89
N VAL A 348 19.33 -34.38 -3.02
CA VAL A 348 19.56 -33.07 -3.67
C VAL A 348 18.70 -31.96 -3.03
N GLY A 349 17.47 -32.27 -2.60
CA GLY A 349 16.58 -31.29 -1.96
C GLY A 349 17.13 -30.72 -0.65
N ASN A 350 17.93 -31.49 0.09
CA ASN A 350 18.58 -31.05 1.32
C ASN A 350 19.70 -30.01 1.10
N LEU A 351 20.35 -30.00 -0.08
CA LEU A 351 21.40 -29.02 -0.40
C LEU A 351 20.80 -27.67 -0.85
N ILE A 352 19.61 -27.68 -1.45
CA ILE A 352 18.88 -26.49 -1.88
C ILE A 352 18.25 -25.78 -0.67
N SER A 353 17.71 -26.52 0.31
CA SER A 353 17.10 -25.94 1.51
C SER A 353 18.10 -25.23 2.45
N LEU A 354 19.35 -25.70 2.52
CA LEU A 354 20.38 -25.16 3.42
C LEU A 354 20.85 -23.73 3.08
N ASN A 355 20.58 -23.22 1.87
CA ASN A 355 21.01 -21.89 1.40
C ASN A 355 19.87 -21.06 0.76
N SER A 356 18.61 -21.51 0.87
CA SER A 356 17.49 -20.80 0.27
C SER A 356 17.11 -19.56 1.09
N PHE A 357 17.12 -18.40 0.44
CA PHE A 357 16.58 -17.17 1.01
C PHE A 357 15.05 -17.25 1.07
N GLU A 358 14.47 -16.81 2.17
CA GLU A 358 13.02 -16.73 2.35
C GLU A 358 12.56 -15.26 2.30
N PRO A 359 11.90 -14.83 1.20
CA PRO A 359 11.38 -13.48 1.09
C PRO A 359 10.28 -13.22 2.14
N ASP A 360 10.42 -12.17 2.95
CA ASP A 360 9.41 -11.81 3.96
C ASP A 360 8.39 -10.81 3.41
N TRP A 361 7.28 -11.34 2.91
CA TRP A 361 6.17 -10.54 2.40
C TRP A 361 5.15 -10.13 3.45
N ALA A 362 5.21 -10.71 4.66
CA ALA A 362 4.19 -10.51 5.68
C ALA A 362 3.97 -9.03 6.04
N PRO A 363 5.01 -8.19 6.23
CA PRO A 363 4.82 -6.76 6.53
C PRO A 363 3.94 -6.03 5.52
N PHE A 364 4.13 -6.28 4.22
CA PHE A 364 3.39 -5.63 3.16
C PHE A 364 1.92 -6.10 3.09
N TYR A 365 1.69 -7.41 3.25
CA TYR A 365 0.32 -7.96 3.30
C TYR A 365 -0.44 -7.46 4.52
N HIS A 366 0.21 -7.39 5.68
CA HIS A 366 -0.40 -6.85 6.89
C HIS A 366 -0.77 -5.38 6.70
N GLN A 367 0.15 -4.55 6.21
CA GLN A 367 -0.11 -3.13 5.93
C GLN A 367 -1.34 -2.93 5.02
N LEU A 368 -1.49 -3.77 3.99
CA LEU A 368 -2.62 -3.67 3.07
C LEU A 368 -3.95 -4.06 3.74
N ARG A 369 -3.94 -5.11 4.58
CA ARG A 369 -5.11 -5.48 5.39
C ARG A 369 -5.45 -4.42 6.43
N GLU A 370 -4.46 -3.76 7.02
CA GLU A 370 -4.73 -2.65 7.93
C GLU A 370 -5.36 -1.46 7.20
N THR A 371 -4.91 -1.17 5.97
CA THR A 371 -5.49 -0.13 5.12
C THR A 371 -6.97 -0.44 4.83
N ASP A 372 -7.29 -1.70 4.48
CA ASP A 372 -8.68 -2.16 4.30
C ASP A 372 -9.49 -2.08 5.59
N ALA A 373 -8.91 -2.43 6.73
CA ALA A 373 -9.57 -2.32 8.03
C ALA A 373 -9.93 -0.85 8.32
N ARG A 374 -9.04 0.10 8.05
CA ARG A 374 -9.28 1.54 8.23
C ARG A 374 -10.40 2.06 7.31
N LEU A 375 -10.47 1.62 6.06
CA LEU A 375 -11.57 1.93 5.14
C LEU A 375 -12.92 1.46 5.70
N ARG A 376 -12.97 0.19 6.13
CA ARG A 376 -14.17 -0.42 6.71
C ARG A 376 -14.60 0.31 7.99
N LEU A 377 -13.66 0.62 8.88
CA LEU A 377 -13.91 1.36 10.12
C LEU A 377 -14.45 2.76 9.85
N ALA A 378 -13.88 3.52 8.90
CA ALA A 378 -14.39 4.84 8.53
C ALA A 378 -15.85 4.77 8.03
N SER A 379 -16.16 3.77 7.19
CA SER A 379 -17.55 3.51 6.77
C SER A 379 -18.47 3.16 7.93
N LEU A 380 -18.01 2.33 8.87
CA LEU A 380 -18.78 1.93 10.05
C LEU A 380 -19.04 3.10 11.02
N GLN A 381 -18.13 4.07 11.14
CA GLN A 381 -18.37 5.30 11.92
C GLN A 381 -19.63 6.04 11.44
N ILE A 382 -19.89 6.10 10.14
CA ILE A 382 -21.12 6.68 9.58
C ILE A 382 -22.34 5.85 9.99
N ILE A 383 -22.23 4.53 9.84
CA ILE A 383 -23.33 3.61 10.09
C ILE A 383 -23.79 3.75 11.52
N LEU A 384 -22.87 3.78 12.49
CA LEU A 384 -23.17 3.90 13.92
C LEU A 384 -23.79 5.24 14.32
N ARG A 385 -23.47 6.32 13.59
CA ARG A 385 -24.07 7.64 13.80
C ARG A 385 -25.55 7.71 13.43
N ARG A 386 -26.07 6.79 12.60
CA ARG A 386 -27.50 6.74 12.30
C ARG A 386 -28.25 6.29 13.56
N PRO A 387 -29.30 7.01 14.02
CA PRO A 387 -30.08 6.58 15.17
C PRO A 387 -30.71 5.21 14.90
N SER A 388 -30.58 4.27 15.84
CA SER A 388 -31.26 2.98 15.79
C SER A 388 -31.89 2.66 17.15
N PRO A 389 -33.23 2.63 17.27
CA PRO A 389 -33.90 2.33 18.53
C PRO A 389 -33.95 0.81 18.85
N GLN A 390 -33.62 -0.07 17.90
CA GLN A 390 -33.93 -1.51 18.03
C GLN A 390 -32.70 -2.44 18.07
N THR A 391 -31.49 -1.96 17.81
CA THR A 391 -30.30 -2.83 17.70
C THR A 391 -29.11 -2.31 18.49
N THR A 392 -28.53 -3.17 19.34
CA THR A 392 -27.26 -2.92 20.02
C THR A 392 -26.14 -2.70 19.00
N VAL A 393 -25.07 -2.00 19.39
CA VAL A 393 -23.94 -1.73 18.50
C VAL A 393 -23.35 -3.01 17.90
N PRO A 394 -23.08 -4.09 18.67
CA PRO A 394 -22.59 -5.35 18.10
C PRO A 394 -23.53 -5.94 17.05
N ASN A 395 -24.85 -5.91 17.28
CA ASN A 395 -25.83 -6.41 16.30
C ASN A 395 -25.83 -5.58 15.02
N ARG A 396 -25.64 -4.26 15.12
CA ARG A 396 -25.51 -3.39 13.95
C ARG A 396 -24.26 -3.72 13.15
N LEU A 397 -23.12 -3.94 13.83
CA LEU A 397 -21.86 -4.33 13.20
C LEU A 397 -21.93 -5.73 12.57
N ALA A 398 -22.74 -6.65 13.10
CA ALA A 398 -22.99 -7.95 12.46
C ALA A 398 -23.88 -7.85 11.21
N GLN A 399 -24.80 -6.88 11.17
CA GLN A 399 -25.80 -6.74 10.09
C GLN A 399 -25.29 -6.00 8.85
N VAL A 400 -24.14 -5.32 8.90
CA VAL A 400 -23.60 -4.57 7.76
C VAL A 400 -23.09 -5.46 6.61
N GLY A 401 -22.93 -6.77 6.86
CA GLY A 401 -22.49 -7.76 5.89
C GLY A 401 -20.98 -8.00 5.88
N SER A 402 -20.58 -9.13 5.29
CA SER A 402 -19.21 -9.64 5.32
C SER A 402 -18.18 -8.74 4.63
N SER A 403 -18.60 -7.85 3.74
CA SER A 403 -17.74 -6.84 3.11
C SER A 403 -17.20 -5.80 4.11
N TYR A 404 -17.79 -5.69 5.29
CA TYR A 404 -17.35 -4.77 6.37
C TYR A 404 -16.80 -5.51 7.60
N TYR A 405 -16.69 -6.84 7.52
CA TYR A 405 -16.06 -7.63 8.57
C TYR A 405 -14.58 -7.30 8.68
N ASP A 406 -13.99 -7.63 9.82
CA ASP A 406 -12.58 -7.48 10.08
C ASP A 406 -11.77 -8.27 9.05
N PRO A 407 -10.89 -7.61 8.25
CA PRO A 407 -10.09 -8.30 7.26
C PRO A 407 -9.09 -9.25 7.89
N PHE A 408 -8.80 -9.18 9.21
CA PHE A 408 -7.87 -10.07 9.91
C PHE A 408 -8.50 -11.39 10.37
N SER A 409 -9.70 -11.30 10.97
CA SER A 409 -10.42 -12.45 11.54
C SER A 409 -11.53 -13.01 10.64
N GLY A 410 -12.06 -12.21 9.70
CA GLY A 410 -13.23 -12.57 8.91
C GLY A 410 -14.56 -12.50 9.68
N LEU A 411 -14.57 -11.89 10.86
CA LEU A 411 -15.73 -11.73 11.74
C LEU A 411 -16.18 -10.26 11.80
N PRO A 412 -17.39 -9.94 12.28
CA PRO A 412 -17.80 -8.55 12.49
C PRO A 412 -16.77 -7.76 13.31
N MET A 413 -16.54 -6.50 12.94
CA MET A 413 -15.72 -5.58 13.72
C MET A 413 -16.26 -5.44 15.15
N LEU A 414 -15.36 -5.21 16.10
CA LEU A 414 -15.68 -5.19 17.52
C LEU A 414 -16.00 -3.78 18.01
N TRP A 415 -16.70 -3.73 19.15
CA TRP A 415 -17.08 -2.48 19.82
C TRP A 415 -16.61 -2.53 21.28
N SER A 416 -15.88 -1.51 21.70
CA SER A 416 -15.43 -1.31 23.06
C SER A 416 -16.31 -0.25 23.74
N PRO A 417 -17.27 -0.64 24.61
CA PRO A 417 -18.15 0.32 25.27
C PRO A 417 -17.40 1.24 26.24
N THR A 418 -16.33 0.75 26.85
CA THR A 418 -15.52 1.52 27.81
C THR A 418 -14.70 2.58 27.11
N GLN A 419 -14.12 2.27 25.95
CA GLN A 419 -13.32 3.21 25.18
C GLN A 419 -14.12 4.03 24.16
N GLN A 420 -15.38 3.65 23.91
CA GLN A 420 -16.24 4.22 22.86
C GLN A 420 -15.58 4.13 21.46
N LYS A 421 -15.00 2.96 21.14
CA LYS A 421 -14.30 2.71 19.88
C LYS A 421 -14.84 1.49 19.17
N ILE A 422 -14.83 1.54 17.84
CA ILE A 422 -14.90 0.35 17.00
C ILE A 422 -13.49 -0.03 16.55
N TYR A 423 -13.25 -1.32 16.40
CA TYR A 423 -11.90 -1.80 16.09
C TYR A 423 -11.87 -3.14 15.36
N SER A 424 -10.75 -3.37 14.68
CA SER A 424 -10.28 -4.65 14.15
C SER A 424 -9.21 -5.19 15.10
N VAL A 425 -9.17 -6.52 15.27
CA VAL A 425 -8.19 -7.23 16.12
C VAL A 425 -6.75 -7.19 15.58
N GLY A 426 -6.54 -6.55 14.42
CA GLY A 426 -5.20 -6.34 13.88
C GLY A 426 -4.43 -7.62 13.55
N LYS A 427 -3.12 -7.47 13.44
CA LYS A 427 -2.21 -8.47 12.88
C LYS A 427 -2.03 -9.70 13.77
N ASP A 428 -2.06 -9.53 15.10
CA ASP A 428 -1.89 -10.60 16.09
C ASP A 428 -3.18 -11.37 16.34
N ARG A 429 -4.32 -10.80 15.93
CA ARG A 429 -5.67 -11.37 15.99
C ARG A 429 -6.18 -11.58 17.41
N TYR A 430 -5.59 -10.89 18.38
CA TYR A 430 -6.06 -10.89 19.75
C TYR A 430 -7.05 -9.76 19.96
N ASP A 431 -8.03 -9.99 20.84
CA ASP A 431 -8.97 -8.93 21.23
C ASP A 431 -8.37 -8.13 22.38
N ASP A 432 -7.72 -7.02 22.05
CA ASP A 432 -7.09 -6.11 23.02
C ASP A 432 -8.00 -4.93 23.41
N GLY A 433 -9.31 -5.07 23.18
CA GLY A 433 -10.33 -4.15 23.67
C GLY A 433 -10.32 -2.77 22.99
N GLY A 434 -9.69 -2.63 21.82
CA GLY A 434 -9.55 -1.41 21.05
C GLY A 434 -8.29 -0.59 21.36
N GLU A 435 -7.27 -1.20 21.95
CA GLU A 435 -6.00 -0.54 22.24
C GLU A 435 -5.21 -0.28 20.96
N GLY A 436 -4.95 1.00 20.64
CA GLY A 436 -4.34 1.39 19.36
C GLY A 436 -2.89 0.94 19.13
N SER A 437 -2.25 0.32 20.11
CA SER A 437 -0.92 -0.29 20.00
C SER A 437 -0.96 -1.65 19.28
N PHE A 438 -2.08 -2.36 19.38
CA PHE A 438 -2.28 -3.74 18.92
C PHE A 438 -3.45 -3.82 17.93
N ASP A 439 -4.56 -3.16 18.27
CA ASP A 439 -5.76 -3.04 17.46
C ASP A 439 -5.72 -1.85 16.52
N ILE A 440 -6.48 -1.98 15.42
CA ILE A 440 -6.80 -0.85 14.56
C ILE A 440 -8.13 -0.30 15.01
N SER A 441 -8.12 0.83 15.72
CA SER A 441 -9.31 1.38 16.35
C SER A 441 -9.60 2.82 15.95
N VAL A 442 -10.89 3.17 15.91
CA VAL A 442 -11.35 4.54 15.68
C VAL A 442 -12.46 4.89 16.68
N PRO A 443 -12.53 6.15 17.16
CA PRO A 443 -13.62 6.58 18.01
C PRO A 443 -14.95 6.53 17.25
N ALA A 444 -15.99 6.00 17.88
CA ALA A 444 -17.33 5.95 17.30
C ALA A 444 -18.35 6.62 18.23
N ILE A 445 -19.05 7.63 17.70
CA ILE A 445 -20.13 8.31 18.41
C ILE A 445 -21.46 7.67 18.03
N ILE A 446 -22.17 7.19 19.04
CA ILE A 446 -23.49 6.58 18.89
C ILE A 446 -24.54 7.67 19.09
N SER A 447 -25.34 7.96 18.07
CA SER A 447 -26.48 8.84 18.22
C SER A 447 -27.61 8.10 18.96
N PRO A 448 -28.07 8.59 20.13
CA PRO A 448 -29.25 8.01 20.77
C PRO A 448 -30.49 8.21 19.87
N ALA A 449 -31.41 7.25 19.90
CA ALA A 449 -32.71 7.42 19.26
C ALA A 449 -33.43 8.62 19.89
N PRO A 450 -34.14 9.46 19.11
CA PRO A 450 -34.99 10.50 19.69
C PRO A 450 -36.00 9.81 20.61
N GLY A 451 -35.99 10.20 21.89
CA GLY A 451 -36.95 9.69 22.87
C GLY A 451 -38.38 9.99 22.42
N PRO A 452 -39.37 9.19 22.86
CA PRO A 452 -40.77 9.48 22.58
C PRO A 452 -41.05 10.92 23.03
N LYS A 453 -41.53 11.75 22.10
CA LYS A 453 -42.03 13.09 22.44
C LYS A 453 -43.16 12.88 23.45
N GLU A 454 -42.92 13.17 24.72
CA GLU A 454 -43.99 13.31 25.68
C GLU A 454 -44.91 14.41 25.14
N SER A 455 -46.09 13.99 24.69
CA SER A 455 -47.20 14.89 24.41
C SER A 455 -47.54 15.59 25.72
N GLN A 456 -46.92 16.75 25.96
CA GLN A 456 -47.44 17.76 26.89
C GLN A 456 -48.74 18.33 26.30
N THR A 457 -49.78 17.51 26.23
CA THR A 457 -51.16 17.97 26.22
C THR A 457 -51.51 18.31 27.66
N THR A 458 -51.12 19.49 28.11
CA THR A 458 -51.68 20.11 29.30
C THR A 458 -53.17 20.30 29.07
N THR A 459 -53.97 19.44 29.68
CA THR A 459 -55.40 19.62 29.88
C THR A 459 -55.62 20.89 30.71
N SER A 460 -55.98 21.98 30.04
CA SER A 460 -56.52 23.17 30.69
C SER A 460 -57.94 22.88 31.16
N THR A 461 -58.09 22.37 32.38
CA THR A 461 -59.37 22.25 33.07
C THR A 461 -59.88 23.65 33.42
N LYS A 462 -60.70 24.22 32.53
CA LYS A 462 -61.39 25.50 32.75
C LYS A 462 -62.52 25.26 33.74
N ARG A 463 -62.26 25.53 35.03
CA ARG A 463 -63.26 25.51 36.11
C ARG A 463 -64.16 26.73 35.98
N THR A 464 -65.32 26.57 35.35
CA THR A 464 -66.40 27.57 35.36
C THR A 464 -67.09 27.55 36.72
N ASN A 465 -66.83 28.55 37.56
CA ASN A 465 -67.75 28.95 38.61
C ASN A 465 -68.85 29.81 37.98
N ARG A 466 -70.11 29.41 38.17
CA ARG A 466 -71.28 30.26 38.00
C ARG A 466 -72.11 30.18 39.27
N HIS A 467 -72.66 31.34 39.61
CA HIS A 467 -73.40 31.76 40.80
C HIS A 467 -74.38 30.75 41.39
#